data_AF-A0A8H6XJ84-F1
#
_entry.id   AF-A0A8H6XJ84-F1
#
_cell.length_a   1.000
_cell.length_b   1.000
_cell.length_c   1.000
_cell.angle_alpha   90.00
_cell.angle_beta   90.00
_cell.angle_gamma   90.00
#
_symmetry.space_group_name_H-M   'P 1'
#
loop_
_entity.id
_entity.type
_entity.pdbx_description
1 polymer ?
#
loop_
_entity_poly.entity_id
_entity_poly.type
_entity_poly.pdbx_seq_one_letter_code
_entity_poly.pdbx_strand_id
1 'polypeptide(L)'
;MESVRTKPAPFLASTVPRRHVLVHARTLSEMFESFLESCLGIASLSIIGDITGPHLLPVLNNMCVQRLSVNMEQLFRDEDFERSIFGHSDDKECAVHLQDPLFAAASHLDIFDHFNINQEEPEEMLWLKHLSALPALTHLAFSSPPNSRVIHSVLDSCPRIDVLLIVFPVIGKNTAKEYLEYIADDISDNRFVVAIYKDYYSDWELGARGGKDIWVRAEEFIARQKRGEIEAGDYFLDDSPAIEPSN
;
A
#
# COMPACT_ATOMS: atom_id res chain seq x y z
N MET A 1 19.97 7.22 -21.23
CA MET A 1 19.20 8.31 -20.62
C MET A 1 18.64 9.17 -21.74
N GLU A 2 17.43 8.86 -22.20
CA GLU A 2 16.70 9.75 -23.09
C GLU A 2 16.19 10.94 -22.28
N SER A 3 16.41 12.15 -22.79
CA SER A 3 15.98 13.38 -22.13
C SER A 3 14.45 13.41 -22.06
N VAL A 4 13.89 13.42 -20.85
CA VAL A 4 12.51 13.85 -20.64
C VAL A 4 12.45 15.33 -20.99
N ARG A 5 12.03 15.65 -22.23
CA ARG A 5 11.67 17.03 -22.59
C ARG A 5 10.39 17.36 -21.84
N THR A 6 10.54 17.96 -20.66
CA THR A 6 9.40 18.42 -19.87
C THR A 6 8.71 19.55 -20.63
N LYS A 7 7.43 19.35 -20.96
CA LYS A 7 6.58 20.43 -21.42
C LYS A 7 6.43 21.46 -20.29
N PRO A 8 6.17 22.75 -20.59
CA PRO A 8 6.04 23.78 -19.56
C PRO A 8 4.99 23.40 -18.50
N ALA A 9 5.22 23.74 -17.23
CA ALA A 9 4.29 23.45 -16.13
C ALA A 9 2.81 23.83 -16.43
N PRO A 10 2.50 24.97 -17.09
CA PRO A 10 1.13 25.30 -17.48
C PRO A 10 0.51 24.33 -18.48
N PHE A 11 1.31 23.75 -19.39
CA PHE A 11 0.84 22.72 -20.32
C PHE A 11 0.49 21.44 -19.55
N LEU A 12 1.35 21.05 -18.61
CA LEU A 12 1.15 19.85 -17.79
C LEU A 12 -0.08 19.96 -16.89
N ALA A 13 -0.37 21.17 -16.39
CA ALA A 13 -1.55 21.45 -15.56
C ALA A 13 -2.88 21.48 -16.34
N SER A 14 -2.87 21.81 -17.64
CA SER A 14 -4.09 22.13 -18.40
C SER A 14 -4.58 21.06 -19.38
N THR A 15 -3.74 20.09 -19.78
CA THR A 15 -4.06 19.23 -20.94
C THR A 15 -4.07 17.72 -20.69
N VAL A 16 -3.62 17.26 -19.53
CA VAL A 16 -3.74 15.86 -19.16
C VAL A 16 -4.13 15.81 -17.69
N PRO A 17 -5.33 15.34 -17.32
CA PRO A 17 -5.56 14.91 -15.95
C PRO A 17 -4.58 13.77 -15.69
N ARG A 18 -3.41 14.10 -15.15
CA ARG A 18 -2.40 13.12 -14.74
C ARG A 18 -2.94 12.43 -13.51
N ARG A 19 -3.80 11.44 -13.73
CA ARG A 19 -4.46 10.70 -12.67
C ARG A 19 -3.48 9.79 -11.92
N HIS A 20 -2.40 9.37 -12.58
CA HIS A 20 -1.49 8.36 -12.06
C HIS A 20 -0.05 8.85 -12.11
N VAL A 21 0.65 8.78 -10.98
CA VAL A 21 2.09 9.05 -10.86
C VAL A 21 2.74 7.93 -10.05
N LEU A 22 3.82 7.38 -10.59
CA LEU A 22 4.71 6.45 -9.90
C LEU A 22 6.09 7.09 -9.77
N VAL A 23 6.64 7.04 -8.58
CA VAL A 23 7.91 7.66 -8.22
C VAL A 23 8.80 6.58 -7.64
N HIS A 24 10.01 6.48 -8.16
CA HIS A 24 11.00 5.51 -7.69
C HIS A 24 12.25 6.25 -7.18
N ALA A 25 12.69 5.88 -5.98
CA ALA A 25 13.68 6.57 -5.15
C ALA A 25 15.01 6.96 -5.82
N ARG A 26 15.38 6.32 -6.94
CA ARG A 26 16.64 6.60 -7.62
C ARG A 26 16.69 7.94 -8.36
N THR A 27 15.59 8.69 -8.43
CA THR A 27 15.43 9.64 -9.53
C THR A 27 15.45 11.13 -9.13
N LEU A 28 14.94 11.58 -7.97
CA LEU A 28 14.52 12.99 -7.88
C LEU A 28 14.45 13.68 -6.49
N SER A 29 15.24 13.37 -5.45
CA SER A 29 15.01 13.95 -4.11
C SER A 29 14.83 15.49 -4.09
N GLU A 30 15.68 16.26 -4.76
CA GLU A 30 15.62 17.73 -4.72
C GLU A 30 14.49 18.37 -5.54
N MET A 31 13.99 17.70 -6.59
CA MET A 31 12.92 18.25 -7.45
C MET A 31 11.56 17.60 -7.21
N PHE A 32 11.50 16.60 -6.34
CA PHE A 32 10.32 15.78 -6.17
C PHE A 32 9.17 16.55 -5.53
N GLU A 33 9.44 17.29 -4.46
CA GLU A 33 8.44 18.13 -3.79
C GLU A 33 7.83 19.15 -4.75
N SER A 34 8.67 19.96 -5.41
CA SER A 34 8.20 20.96 -6.38
C SER A 34 7.44 20.35 -7.56
N PHE A 35 7.79 19.12 -7.96
CA PHE A 35 7.03 18.38 -8.97
C PHE A 35 5.64 18.01 -8.46
N LEU A 36 5.52 17.48 -7.25
CA LEU A 36 4.24 17.12 -6.63
C LEU A 36 3.37 18.36 -6.38
N GLU A 37 3.95 19.46 -5.89
CA GLU A 37 3.27 20.74 -5.70
C GLU A 37 2.63 21.28 -6.99
N SER A 38 3.27 20.98 -8.14
CA SER A 38 2.76 21.37 -9.46
C SER A 38 1.68 20.43 -10.01
N CYS A 39 1.41 19.30 -9.34
CA CYS A 39 0.56 18.22 -9.83
C CYS A 39 -0.63 17.91 -8.89
N LEU A 40 -1.43 18.92 -8.55
CA LEU A 40 -2.57 18.79 -7.62
C LEU A 40 -3.70 17.85 -8.10
N GLY A 41 -3.73 17.51 -9.39
CA GLY A 41 -4.76 16.65 -10.01
C GLY A 41 -4.47 15.14 -9.96
N ILE A 42 -3.44 14.71 -9.22
CA ILE A 42 -3.10 13.28 -9.09
C ILE A 42 -4.12 12.58 -8.19
N ALA A 43 -4.77 11.54 -8.72
CA ALA A 43 -5.70 10.70 -7.99
C ALA A 43 -5.06 9.40 -7.49
N SER A 44 -3.95 8.97 -8.09
CA SER A 44 -3.23 7.75 -7.79
C SER A 44 -1.74 8.05 -7.75
N LEU A 45 -1.15 7.89 -6.58
CA LEU A 45 0.25 8.18 -6.31
C LEU A 45 0.90 6.95 -5.69
N SER A 46 1.98 6.47 -6.30
CA SER A 46 2.82 5.43 -5.76
C SER A 46 4.23 5.98 -5.54
N ILE A 47 4.72 5.92 -4.31
CA ILE A 47 6.06 6.36 -3.92
C ILE A 47 6.80 5.13 -3.38
N ILE A 48 7.80 4.68 -4.13
CA ILE A 48 8.53 3.45 -3.84
C ILE A 48 10.00 3.77 -3.53
N GLY A 49 10.44 3.26 -2.38
CA GLY A 49 11.80 3.41 -1.85
C GLY A 49 11.95 4.62 -0.93
N ASP A 50 13.20 4.91 -0.56
CA ASP A 50 13.57 5.78 0.58
C ASP A 50 13.44 7.28 0.33
N ILE A 51 12.45 7.70 -0.45
CA ILE A 51 12.11 9.11 -0.68
C ILE A 51 10.84 9.54 0.06
N THR A 52 10.21 8.62 0.79
CA THR A 52 9.08 8.92 1.67
C THR A 52 9.57 9.52 2.98
N GLY A 53 8.93 10.59 3.43
CA GLY A 53 9.24 11.22 4.71
C GLY A 53 8.22 12.27 5.13
N PRO A 54 8.26 12.76 6.38
CA PRO A 54 7.30 13.74 6.89
C PRO A 54 7.26 15.05 6.10
N HIS A 55 8.36 15.41 5.44
CA HIS A 55 8.46 16.58 4.56
C HIS A 55 7.46 16.52 3.40
N LEU A 56 6.98 15.34 3.00
CA LEU A 56 5.97 15.20 1.96
C LEU A 56 4.55 15.49 2.46
N LEU A 57 4.28 15.39 3.77
CA LEU A 57 2.92 15.53 4.33
C LEU A 57 2.25 16.85 3.92
N PRO A 58 2.91 18.04 4.00
CA PRO A 58 2.30 19.29 3.54
C PRO A 58 1.93 19.29 2.06
N VAL A 59 2.76 18.67 1.21
CA VAL A 59 2.51 18.61 -0.23
C VAL A 59 1.34 17.67 -0.52
N LEU A 60 1.38 16.47 0.07
CA LEU A 60 0.35 15.45 -0.07
C LEU A 60 -1.01 15.91 0.49
N ASN A 61 -1.03 16.71 1.56
CA ASN A 61 -2.26 17.23 2.16
C ASN A 61 -3.04 18.18 1.24
N ASN A 62 -2.37 18.77 0.24
CA ASN A 62 -3.02 19.61 -0.77
C ASN A 62 -3.54 18.81 -1.98
N MET A 63 -3.38 17.48 -1.96
CA MET A 63 -3.78 16.58 -3.04
C MET A 63 -5.03 15.79 -2.64
N CYS A 64 -5.86 15.41 -3.62
CA CYS A 64 -7.02 14.55 -3.43
C CYS A 64 -6.69 13.11 -3.85
N VAL A 65 -5.65 12.52 -3.25
CA VAL A 65 -5.20 11.17 -3.62
C VAL A 65 -6.22 10.13 -3.16
N GLN A 66 -6.71 9.33 -4.11
CA GLN A 66 -7.64 8.24 -3.87
C GLN A 66 -6.93 6.89 -3.73
N ARG A 67 -5.83 6.70 -4.46
CA ARG A 67 -4.99 5.50 -4.38
C ARG A 67 -3.57 5.92 -3.97
N LEU A 68 -3.16 5.55 -2.77
CA LEU A 68 -1.85 5.87 -2.24
C LEU A 68 -1.06 4.58 -2.03
N SER A 69 0.13 4.47 -2.62
CA SER A 69 1.08 3.41 -2.32
C SER A 69 2.32 4.04 -1.71
N VAL A 70 2.68 3.66 -0.47
CA VAL A 70 3.69 4.37 0.32
C VAL A 70 4.30 3.45 1.38
N ASN A 71 5.50 3.78 1.86
CA ASN A 71 6.00 3.26 3.13
C ASN A 71 5.49 4.18 4.26
N MET A 72 4.52 3.71 5.03
CA MET A 72 3.86 4.47 6.08
C MET A 72 4.82 4.75 7.23
N GLU A 73 5.65 3.76 7.58
CA GLU A 73 6.68 3.92 8.61
C GLU A 73 7.60 5.11 8.30
N GLN A 74 8.16 5.16 7.08
CA GLN A 74 9.02 6.26 6.64
C GLN A 74 8.26 7.58 6.52
N LEU A 75 7.01 7.58 6.05
CA LEU A 75 6.20 8.79 5.91
C LEU A 75 6.00 9.52 7.25
N PHE A 76 5.89 8.78 8.35
CA PHE A 76 5.71 9.34 9.69
C PHE A 76 6.97 9.31 10.56
N ARG A 77 8.08 8.77 10.06
CA ARG A 77 9.34 8.71 10.80
C ARG A 77 9.91 10.12 10.94
N ASP A 78 9.79 10.68 12.14
CA ASP A 78 10.46 11.93 12.51
C ASP A 78 12.00 11.70 12.50
N GLU A 79 12.78 12.61 11.91
CA GLU A 79 14.24 12.54 11.93
C GLU A 79 14.79 12.59 13.38
N ASP A 80 14.05 13.21 14.30
CA ASP A 80 14.37 13.21 15.73
C ASP A 80 14.01 11.88 16.42
N PHE A 81 13.19 11.03 15.80
CA PHE A 81 12.85 9.70 16.34
C PHE A 81 14.07 8.79 16.39
N GLU A 82 14.90 8.77 15.33
CA GLU A 82 16.14 7.97 15.31
C GLU A 82 17.14 8.41 16.37
N ARG A 83 17.15 9.71 16.72
CA ARG A 83 17.96 10.23 17.82
C ARG A 83 17.45 9.78 19.19
N SER A 84 16.14 9.53 19.33
CA SER A 84 15.51 9.08 20.58
C SER A 84 15.63 7.58 20.82
N ILE A 85 15.77 6.74 19.78
CA ILE A 85 15.99 5.29 19.96
C ILE A 85 17.26 5.00 20.78
N PHE A 86 18.25 5.91 20.72
CA PHE A 86 19.46 5.84 21.53
C PHE A 86 19.42 6.64 22.84
N GLY A 87 18.29 7.28 23.18
CA GLY A 87 18.14 8.08 24.39
C GLY A 87 16.72 7.96 24.94
N HIS A 88 16.57 7.26 26.08
CA HIS A 88 15.33 6.95 26.80
C HIS A 88 14.38 8.14 27.06
N SER A 89 13.71 8.67 26.03
CA SER A 89 12.60 9.60 26.21
C SER A 89 11.31 8.80 26.16
N ASP A 90 10.81 8.43 27.32
CA ASP A 90 9.58 7.64 27.53
C ASP A 90 8.29 8.31 27.03
N ASP A 91 8.32 9.54 26.48
CA ASP A 91 7.10 10.34 26.30
C ASP A 91 6.87 10.97 24.91
N LYS A 92 7.65 10.62 23.87
CA LYS A 92 7.33 11.10 22.51
C LYS A 92 6.43 10.10 21.78
N GLU A 93 5.13 10.17 22.07
CA GLU A 93 4.12 9.61 21.16
C GLU A 93 4.31 10.25 19.78
N CYS A 94 4.81 9.48 18.82
CA CYS A 94 4.77 9.87 17.42
C CYS A 94 3.29 9.89 17.01
N ALA A 95 2.69 11.08 17.02
CA ALA A 95 1.27 11.24 16.76
C ALA A 95 1.01 11.04 15.27
N VAL A 96 0.75 9.80 14.88
CA VAL A 96 0.28 9.48 13.53
C VAL A 96 -1.12 10.03 13.37
N HIS A 97 -1.25 11.18 12.70
CA HIS A 97 -2.52 11.82 12.44
C HIS A 97 -3.15 11.30 11.15
N LEU A 98 -3.65 10.05 11.15
CA LEU A 98 -4.40 9.53 10.00
C LEU A 98 -5.71 10.28 9.71
N GLN A 99 -6.11 11.22 10.57
CA GLN A 99 -7.21 12.15 10.33
C GLN A 99 -6.83 13.35 9.45
N ASP A 100 -5.56 13.45 9.03
CA ASP A 100 -5.11 14.51 8.14
C ASP A 100 -5.90 14.50 6.82
N PRO A 101 -6.22 15.68 6.25
CA PRO A 101 -6.96 15.80 4.99
C PRO A 101 -6.38 14.98 3.84
N LEU A 102 -5.06 14.73 3.83
CA LEU A 102 -4.37 13.79 2.93
C LEU A 102 -5.15 12.48 2.76
N PHE A 103 -5.58 11.84 3.85
CA PHE A 103 -6.21 10.52 3.79
C PHE A 103 -7.73 10.58 3.66
N ALA A 104 -8.34 11.76 3.67
CA ALA A 104 -9.80 11.90 3.64
C ALA A 104 -10.42 11.31 2.37
N ALA A 105 -9.69 11.34 1.25
CA ALA A 105 -10.12 10.80 -0.04
C ALA A 105 -9.52 9.42 -0.37
N ALA A 106 -8.57 8.93 0.43
CA ALA A 106 -7.83 7.70 0.15
C ALA A 106 -8.73 6.48 0.37
N SER A 107 -9.13 5.83 -0.73
CA SER A 107 -9.92 4.61 -0.71
C SER A 107 -9.09 3.35 -0.88
N HIS A 108 -7.93 3.46 -1.53
CA HIS A 108 -6.97 2.37 -1.69
C HIS A 108 -5.64 2.79 -1.07
N LEU A 109 -5.12 1.95 -0.17
CA LEU A 109 -3.83 2.13 0.46
C LEU A 109 -2.99 0.87 0.23
N ASP A 110 -1.79 1.02 -0.32
CA ASP A 110 -0.79 -0.03 -0.46
C ASP A 110 0.43 0.32 0.39
N ILE A 111 0.82 -0.62 1.25
CA ILE A 111 1.78 -0.40 2.30
C ILE A 111 3.02 -1.23 2.01
N PHE A 112 4.13 -0.51 1.77
CA PHE A 112 5.45 -1.07 1.51
C PHE A 112 6.31 -1.27 2.75
N ASP A 113 5.72 -1.16 3.95
CA ASP A 113 6.40 -1.39 5.21
C ASP A 113 6.86 -2.85 5.31
N HIS A 114 7.95 -3.08 6.05
CA HIS A 114 8.46 -4.42 6.30
C HIS A 114 7.84 -4.98 7.57
N PHE A 115 7.16 -6.12 7.46
CA PHE A 115 6.57 -6.82 8.60
C PHE A 115 7.47 -7.99 9.01
N ASN A 116 7.79 -8.09 10.29
CA ASN A 116 8.43 -9.27 10.86
C ASN A 116 7.36 -10.27 11.28
N ILE A 117 7.16 -11.32 10.47
CA ILE A 117 6.17 -12.37 10.75
C ILE A 117 6.39 -13.09 12.09
N ASN A 118 7.62 -13.09 12.61
CA ASN A 118 7.98 -13.76 13.86
C ASN A 118 7.82 -12.87 15.10
N GLN A 119 7.51 -11.59 14.91
CA GLN A 119 7.37 -10.65 16.02
C GLN A 119 5.95 -10.74 16.58
N GLU A 120 5.84 -11.11 17.86
CA GLU A 120 4.55 -11.35 18.52
C GLU A 120 3.77 -10.05 18.76
N GLU A 121 4.46 -8.93 18.96
CA GLU A 121 3.86 -7.62 19.19
C GLU A 121 4.42 -6.56 18.22
N PRO A 122 3.60 -6.06 17.28
CA PRO A 122 3.97 -4.95 16.42
C PRO A 122 3.76 -3.63 17.18
N GLU A 123 4.39 -3.47 18.36
CA GLU A 123 4.40 -2.18 19.08
C GLU A 123 4.88 -1.05 18.17
N GLU A 124 5.71 -1.39 17.19
CA GLU A 124 6.30 -0.50 16.18
C GLU A 124 5.29 0.07 15.17
N MET A 125 4.05 -0.44 15.10
CA MET A 125 3.08 -0.03 14.08
C MET A 125 1.85 0.66 14.70
N LEU A 126 2.10 1.70 15.49
CA LEU A 126 1.05 2.53 16.09
C LEU A 126 0.00 3.00 15.07
N TRP A 127 0.41 3.28 13.84
CA TRP A 127 -0.48 3.73 12.77
C TRP A 127 -1.57 2.70 12.40
N LEU A 128 -1.33 1.39 12.59
CA LEU A 128 -2.33 0.35 12.30
C LEU A 128 -3.59 0.53 13.15
N LYS A 129 -3.44 0.94 14.42
CA LYS A 129 -4.54 1.18 15.35
C LYS A 129 -5.44 2.33 14.89
N HIS A 130 -4.93 3.20 14.03
CA HIS A 130 -5.63 4.36 13.52
C HIS A 130 -6.23 4.14 12.12
N LEU A 131 -6.03 2.99 11.48
CA LEU A 131 -6.57 2.72 10.13
C LEU A 131 -8.09 2.88 10.07
N SER A 132 -8.80 2.52 11.13
CA SER A 132 -10.26 2.66 11.23
C SER A 132 -10.73 4.11 11.20
N ALA A 133 -9.83 5.08 11.46
CA ALA A 133 -10.12 6.50 11.34
C ALA A 133 -10.15 7.01 9.90
N LEU A 134 -9.68 6.22 8.93
CA LEU A 134 -9.65 6.60 7.52
C LEU A 134 -11.05 6.56 6.90
N PRO A 135 -11.67 7.71 6.58
CA PRO A 135 -13.10 7.78 6.29
C PRO A 135 -13.45 7.37 4.85
N ALA A 136 -12.49 7.05 4.00
CA ALA A 136 -12.75 6.57 2.64
C ALA A 136 -12.16 5.17 2.38
N LEU A 137 -11.38 4.62 3.31
CA LEU A 137 -10.61 3.40 3.10
C LEU A 137 -11.55 2.20 2.93
N THR A 138 -11.46 1.57 1.76
CA THR A 138 -12.17 0.32 1.43
C THR A 138 -11.22 -0.77 0.93
N HIS A 139 -10.02 -0.40 0.47
CA HIS A 139 -9.02 -1.31 -0.09
C HIS A 139 -7.69 -1.11 0.61
N LEU A 140 -7.15 -2.17 1.19
CA LEU A 140 -5.86 -2.15 1.89
C LEU A 140 -4.98 -3.28 1.38
N ALA A 141 -3.73 -2.96 1.04
CA ALA A 141 -2.74 -3.93 0.60
C ALA A 141 -1.50 -3.86 1.46
N PHE A 142 -0.93 -5.03 1.74
CA PHE A 142 0.38 -5.18 2.34
C PHE A 142 1.32 -5.84 1.34
N SER A 143 2.37 -5.12 0.96
CA SER A 143 3.43 -5.60 0.05
C SER A 143 4.50 -6.44 0.76
N SER A 144 4.47 -6.49 2.09
CA SER A 144 5.17 -7.49 2.91
C SER A 144 4.13 -8.19 3.79
N PRO A 145 4.13 -9.52 3.87
CA PRO A 145 3.11 -10.26 4.59
C PRO A 145 3.14 -9.98 6.10
N PRO A 146 2.05 -9.47 6.71
CA PRO A 146 1.93 -9.30 8.15
C PRO A 146 1.59 -10.63 8.85
N ASN A 147 1.74 -10.74 10.17
CA ASN A 147 1.26 -11.93 10.89
C ASN A 147 -0.28 -11.99 10.96
N SER A 148 -0.84 -13.15 11.35
CA SER A 148 -2.30 -13.33 11.43
C SER A 148 -2.99 -12.35 12.40
N ARG A 149 -2.33 -11.99 13.51
CA ARG A 149 -2.87 -11.02 14.49
C ARG A 149 -3.11 -9.64 13.87
N VAL A 150 -2.18 -9.15 13.05
CA VAL A 150 -2.34 -7.88 12.34
C VAL A 150 -3.51 -7.97 11.35
N ILE A 151 -3.63 -9.08 10.62
CA ILE A 151 -4.75 -9.30 9.70
C ILE A 151 -6.09 -9.26 10.45
N HIS A 152 -6.23 -10.01 11.54
CA HIS A 152 -7.44 -9.99 12.37
C HIS A 152 -7.74 -8.60 12.92
N SER A 153 -6.74 -7.93 13.47
CA SER A 153 -6.89 -6.57 14.01
C SER A 153 -7.45 -5.60 12.96
N VAL A 154 -6.92 -5.66 11.74
CA VAL A 154 -7.40 -4.84 10.61
C VAL A 154 -8.83 -5.21 10.23
N LEU A 155 -9.12 -6.50 10.03
CA LEU A 155 -10.43 -6.98 9.62
C LEU A 155 -11.52 -6.65 10.66
N ASP A 156 -11.20 -6.80 11.95
CA ASP A 156 -12.12 -6.55 13.07
C ASP A 156 -12.33 -5.04 13.28
N SER A 157 -11.27 -4.25 13.19
CA SER A 157 -11.33 -2.80 13.49
C SER A 157 -11.80 -1.96 12.31
N CYS A 158 -11.71 -2.49 11.08
CA CYS A 158 -12.02 -1.76 9.85
C CYS A 158 -13.17 -2.41 9.08
N PRO A 159 -14.43 -2.28 9.54
CA PRO A 159 -15.59 -2.95 8.93
C PRO A 159 -15.92 -2.45 7.51
N ARG A 160 -15.31 -1.35 7.07
CA ARG A 160 -15.51 -0.75 5.74
C ARG A 160 -14.54 -1.25 4.69
N ILE A 161 -13.52 -2.00 5.09
CA ILE A 161 -12.64 -2.66 4.14
C ILE A 161 -13.50 -3.68 3.38
N ASP A 162 -13.48 -3.57 2.05
CA ASP A 162 -14.08 -4.53 1.11
C ASP A 162 -13.02 -5.53 0.63
N VAL A 163 -11.76 -5.10 0.56
CA VAL A 163 -10.62 -5.91 0.12
C VAL A 163 -9.41 -5.67 1.02
N LEU A 164 -8.95 -6.72 1.67
CA LEU A 164 -7.64 -6.82 2.32
C LEU A 164 -6.74 -7.74 1.49
N LEU A 165 -5.72 -7.18 0.87
CA LEU A 165 -4.87 -7.85 -0.10
C LEU A 165 -3.45 -8.06 0.45
N ILE A 166 -2.93 -9.28 0.42
CA ILE A 166 -1.51 -9.55 0.71
C ILE A 166 -0.79 -9.84 -0.60
N VAL A 167 0.27 -9.07 -0.87
CA VAL A 167 0.92 -9.02 -2.17
C VAL A 167 2.34 -9.61 -2.04
N PHE A 168 2.58 -10.75 -2.70
CA PHE A 168 3.85 -11.49 -2.64
C PHE A 168 4.68 -11.33 -3.90
N PRO A 169 5.96 -10.94 -3.82
CA PRO A 169 6.85 -10.99 -4.97
C PRO A 169 7.17 -12.44 -5.36
N VAL A 170 7.23 -12.74 -6.67
CA VAL A 170 7.56 -14.07 -7.21
C VAL A 170 8.90 -14.64 -6.74
N ILE A 171 9.80 -13.81 -6.19
CA ILE A 171 11.16 -14.21 -5.77
C ILE A 171 11.14 -15.23 -4.59
N GLY A 172 9.98 -15.52 -3.99
CA GLY A 172 9.82 -16.57 -2.98
C GLY A 172 8.52 -17.36 -3.11
N LYS A 173 8.27 -18.08 -4.21
CA LYS A 173 7.01 -18.86 -4.35
C LYS A 173 6.69 -19.80 -3.17
N ASN A 174 7.71 -20.40 -2.55
CA ASN A 174 7.53 -21.24 -1.36
C ASN A 174 7.04 -20.42 -0.15
N THR A 175 7.44 -19.14 -0.05
CA THR A 175 7.08 -18.30 1.10
C THR A 175 5.61 -17.90 1.11
N ALA A 176 4.97 -17.72 -0.04
CA ALA A 176 3.52 -17.42 -0.10
C ALA A 176 2.67 -18.61 0.37
N LYS A 177 3.07 -19.82 -0.04
CA LYS A 177 2.40 -21.06 0.39
C LYS A 177 2.65 -21.33 1.88
N GLU A 178 3.91 -21.29 2.31
CA GLU A 178 4.28 -21.48 3.72
C GLU A 178 3.58 -20.46 4.63
N TYR A 179 3.49 -19.20 4.17
CA TYR A 179 2.76 -18.16 4.86
C TYR A 179 1.27 -18.49 5.00
N LEU A 180 0.62 -18.94 3.92
CA LEU A 180 -0.78 -19.35 4.01
C LEU A 180 -0.94 -20.58 4.89
N GLU A 181 -0.11 -21.60 4.78
CA GLU A 181 -0.16 -22.74 5.69
C GLU A 181 -0.02 -22.31 7.16
N TYR A 182 0.72 -21.23 7.42
CA TYR A 182 0.87 -20.63 8.74
C TYR A 182 -0.37 -19.86 9.23
N ILE A 183 -1.20 -19.28 8.35
CA ILE A 183 -2.35 -18.44 8.74
C ILE A 183 -3.73 -18.94 8.28
N ALA A 184 -3.79 -19.96 7.43
CA ALA A 184 -5.00 -20.35 6.70
C ALA A 184 -6.07 -20.93 7.64
N ASP A 185 -5.66 -21.59 8.71
CA ASP A 185 -6.59 -22.12 9.71
C ASP A 185 -7.27 -21.00 10.52
N ASP A 186 -6.68 -19.80 10.54
CA ASP A 186 -7.14 -18.68 11.36
C ASP A 186 -8.05 -17.71 10.61
N ILE A 187 -7.92 -17.60 9.28
CA ILE A 187 -8.64 -16.59 8.50
C ILE A 187 -9.76 -17.26 7.69
N SER A 188 -11.00 -16.77 7.90
CA SER A 188 -12.20 -17.19 7.16
C SER A 188 -13.00 -16.00 6.58
N ASP A 189 -12.36 -14.84 6.51
CA ASP A 189 -13.01 -13.59 6.12
C ASP A 189 -13.04 -13.42 4.59
N ASN A 190 -14.24 -13.22 4.02
CA ASN A 190 -14.47 -13.02 2.58
C ASN A 190 -13.99 -11.65 2.06
N ARG A 191 -13.20 -10.90 2.83
CA ARG A 191 -12.49 -9.70 2.38
C ARG A 191 -11.01 -9.98 2.13
N PHE A 192 -10.50 -11.13 2.56
CA PHE A 192 -9.09 -11.48 2.48
C PHE A 192 -8.73 -12.08 1.12
N VAL A 193 -7.66 -11.56 0.51
CA VAL A 193 -7.13 -12.01 -0.79
C VAL A 193 -5.62 -12.06 -0.74
N VAL A 194 -5.02 -13.03 -1.43
CA VAL A 194 -3.59 -13.16 -1.65
C VAL A 194 -3.30 -13.11 -3.14
N ALA A 195 -2.28 -12.32 -3.50
CA ALA A 195 -1.82 -12.19 -4.87
C ALA A 195 -0.31 -12.43 -4.95
N ILE A 196 0.12 -13.23 -5.91
CA ILE A 196 1.54 -13.38 -6.25
C ILE A 196 1.80 -12.58 -7.52
N TYR A 197 2.72 -11.61 -7.46
CA TYR A 197 3.04 -10.75 -8.59
C TYR A 197 4.49 -10.90 -9.03
N LYS A 198 4.70 -10.90 -10.35
CA LYS A 198 6.04 -10.96 -10.94
C LYS A 198 6.72 -9.59 -10.96
N ASP A 199 5.95 -8.56 -11.29
CA ASP A 199 6.45 -7.20 -11.46
C ASP A 199 5.35 -6.20 -11.09
N TYR A 200 5.53 -5.51 -9.96
CA TYR A 200 4.58 -4.52 -9.45
C TYR A 200 4.47 -3.34 -10.41
N TYR A 201 5.58 -2.94 -11.04
CA TYR A 201 5.62 -1.77 -11.93
C TYR A 201 4.79 -2.03 -13.18
N SER A 202 4.93 -3.21 -13.77
CA SER A 202 4.14 -3.59 -14.95
C SER A 202 2.64 -3.64 -14.64
N ASP A 203 2.25 -4.15 -13.47
CA ASP A 203 0.84 -4.20 -13.06
C ASP A 203 0.26 -2.80 -12.79
N TRP A 204 1.01 -1.97 -12.06
CA TRP A 204 0.63 -0.58 -11.80
C TRP A 204 0.49 0.21 -13.10
N GLU A 205 1.45 0.06 -14.03
CA GLU A 205 1.40 0.73 -15.32
C GLU A 205 0.21 0.26 -16.17
N LEU A 206 -0.12 -1.04 -16.11
CA LEU A 206 -1.30 -1.59 -16.77
C LEU A 206 -2.57 -0.90 -16.25
N GLY A 207 -2.73 -0.78 -14.94
CA GLY A 207 -3.84 -0.05 -14.31
C GLY A 207 -3.90 1.42 -14.72
N ALA A 208 -2.74 2.11 -14.69
CA ALA A 208 -2.64 3.52 -15.07
C ALA A 208 -3.03 3.77 -16.55
N ARG A 209 -2.90 2.75 -17.41
CA ARG A 209 -3.31 2.77 -18.82
C ARG A 209 -4.77 2.33 -19.03
N GLY A 210 -5.53 2.08 -17.96
CA GLY A 210 -6.91 1.63 -17.99
C GLY A 210 -7.10 0.13 -18.18
N GLY A 211 -6.03 -0.66 -18.04
CA GLY A 211 -6.10 -2.11 -17.96
C GLY A 211 -6.57 -2.60 -16.58
N LYS A 212 -6.63 -3.93 -16.41
CA LYS A 212 -6.93 -4.56 -15.12
C LYS A 212 -5.65 -4.68 -14.29
N ASP A 213 -5.53 -3.86 -13.25
CA ASP A 213 -4.48 -3.99 -12.24
C ASP A 213 -4.84 -5.04 -11.18
N ILE A 214 -3.95 -5.21 -10.20
CA ILE A 214 -4.14 -6.12 -9.07
C ILE A 214 -5.40 -5.82 -8.25
N TRP A 215 -5.79 -4.55 -8.14
CA TRP A 215 -6.98 -4.14 -7.39
C TRP A 215 -8.25 -4.62 -8.08
N VAL A 216 -8.37 -4.36 -9.39
CA VAL A 216 -9.52 -4.84 -10.18
C VAL A 216 -9.63 -6.36 -10.10
N ARG A 217 -8.50 -7.07 -10.16
CA ARG A 217 -8.49 -8.53 -10.02
C ARG A 217 -8.92 -9.01 -8.63
N ALA A 218 -8.50 -8.34 -7.57
CA ALA A 218 -8.92 -8.64 -6.20
C ALA A 218 -10.41 -8.38 -5.96
N GLU A 219 -10.94 -7.26 -6.49
CA GLU A 219 -12.38 -6.97 -6.47
C GLU A 219 -13.19 -8.05 -7.20
N GLU A 220 -12.75 -8.46 -8.40
CA GLU A 220 -13.38 -9.53 -9.17
C GLU A 220 -13.36 -10.86 -8.41
N PHE A 221 -12.24 -11.19 -7.76
CA PHE A 221 -12.09 -12.37 -6.93
C PHE A 221 -13.08 -12.38 -5.75
N ILE A 222 -13.13 -11.30 -4.96
CA ILE A 222 -14.07 -11.18 -3.84
C ILE A 222 -15.53 -11.24 -4.32
N ALA A 223 -15.83 -10.60 -5.46
CA ALA A 223 -17.17 -10.65 -6.03
C ALA A 223 -17.58 -12.08 -6.41
N ARG A 224 -16.66 -12.91 -6.93
CA ARG A 224 -16.88 -14.33 -7.24
C ARG A 224 -17.03 -15.18 -5.99
N GLN A 225 -16.20 -14.95 -4.97
CA GLN A 225 -16.30 -15.62 -3.68
C GLN A 225 -17.66 -15.34 -3.01
N LYS A 226 -18.13 -14.08 -3.02
CA LYS A 226 -19.47 -13.70 -2.53
C LYS A 226 -20.62 -14.37 -3.29
N ARG A 227 -20.41 -14.79 -4.54
CA ARG A 227 -21.38 -15.56 -5.34
C ARG A 227 -21.27 -17.07 -5.16
N GLY A 228 -20.30 -17.56 -4.39
CA GLY A 228 -20.03 -18.99 -4.21
C GLY A 228 -19.37 -19.65 -5.41
N GLU A 229 -18.72 -18.88 -6.28
CA GLU A 229 -17.98 -19.39 -7.44
C GLU A 229 -16.55 -19.84 -7.09
N ILE A 230 -16.09 -19.50 -5.89
CA ILE A 230 -14.77 -19.82 -5.32
C ILE A 230 -15.01 -20.50 -3.97
N GLU A 231 -14.29 -21.58 -3.69
CA GLU A 231 -14.43 -22.32 -2.44
C GLU A 231 -14.00 -21.46 -1.25
N ALA A 232 -14.69 -21.63 -0.10
CA ALA A 232 -14.28 -20.96 1.13
C ALA A 232 -12.89 -21.46 1.54
N GLY A 233 -12.00 -20.54 1.89
CA GLY A 233 -10.59 -20.87 2.18
C GLY A 233 -9.66 -20.77 0.97
N ASP A 234 -10.19 -20.60 -0.25
CA ASP A 234 -9.35 -20.18 -1.38
C ASP A 234 -9.23 -18.65 -1.38
N TYR A 235 -7.98 -18.19 -1.41
CA TYR A 235 -7.62 -16.79 -1.30
C TYR A 235 -6.74 -16.31 -2.45
N PHE A 236 -6.29 -17.20 -3.35
CA PHE A 236 -5.34 -16.81 -4.40
C PHE A 236 -6.04 -16.27 -5.64
N LEU A 237 -5.55 -15.13 -6.16
CA LEU A 237 -5.96 -14.69 -7.50
C LEU A 237 -5.64 -15.75 -8.55
N ASP A 238 -6.61 -16.07 -9.42
CA ASP A 238 -6.53 -17.11 -10.46
C ASP A 238 -5.32 -16.99 -11.40
N ASP A 239 -4.82 -15.78 -11.63
CA ASP A 239 -3.69 -15.50 -12.52
C ASP A 239 -2.35 -15.43 -11.79
N SER A 240 -2.34 -15.75 -10.49
CA SER A 240 -1.11 -15.96 -9.74
C SER A 240 -0.32 -17.08 -10.41
N PRO A 241 0.97 -16.88 -10.73
CA PRO A 241 1.76 -17.90 -11.38
C PRO A 241 1.73 -19.18 -10.54
N ALA A 242 1.39 -20.30 -11.17
CA ALA A 242 1.25 -21.58 -10.49
C ALA A 242 2.43 -21.84 -9.55
N ILE A 243 2.10 -22.24 -8.33
CA ILE A 243 3.05 -22.70 -7.33
C ILE A 243 3.43 -24.11 -7.76
N GLU A 244 4.56 -24.25 -8.46
CA GLU A 244 5.08 -25.58 -8.77
C GLU A 244 5.46 -26.28 -7.45
N PRO A 245 5.12 -27.57 -7.27
CA PRO A 245 5.49 -28.29 -6.06
C PRO A 245 7.02 -28.32 -5.91
N SER A 246 7.51 -27.97 -4.72
CA SER A 246 8.91 -28.16 -4.34
C SER A 246 9.27 -29.64 -4.39
N ASN A 247 10.23 -30.00 -5.24
CA ASN A 247 10.85 -31.33 -5.28
C ASN A 247 11.81 -31.52 -4.10
#